data_AF-A0A536UTB6-F1
#
_entry.id   AF-A0A536UTB6-F1
#
_cell.length_a   1.000
_cell.length_b   1.000
_cell.length_c   1.000
_cell.angle_alpha   90.00
_cell.angle_beta   90.00
_cell.angle_gamma   90.00
#
_symmetry.space_group_name_H-M   'P 1'
#
loop_
_entity.id
_entity.type
_entity.pdbx_description
1 polymer ?
#
loop_
_entity_poly.entity_id
_entity_poly.type
_entity_poly.pdbx_seq_one_letter_code
_entity_poly.pdbx_strand_id
1 'polypeptide(L)' 'MATTPTRSPPTLRREALRDALLSAVELLRKRRARDIPEGYIDDYVALNWLEWNGGGLRLTTTGDNVCQQLIRQLG' A
#
# COMPACT_ATOMS: atom_id res chain seq x y z
N MET A 1 -27.24 -5.40 -14.17
CA MET A 1 -26.08 -4.49 -13.98
C MET A 1 -25.28 -5.00 -12.80
N ALA A 2 -24.07 -5.50 -13.00
CA ALA A 2 -23.07 -5.71 -11.95
C ALA A 2 -21.70 -5.80 -12.63
N THR A 3 -20.94 -4.72 -12.58
CA THR A 3 -19.55 -4.67 -13.04
C THR A 3 -18.70 -5.48 -12.07
N THR A 4 -18.28 -6.67 -12.46
CA THR A 4 -17.22 -7.42 -11.78
C THR A 4 -15.93 -6.61 -11.85
N PRO A 5 -15.30 -6.24 -10.72
CA PRO A 5 -14.02 -5.56 -10.75
C PRO A 5 -12.98 -6.53 -11.32
N THR A 6 -12.40 -6.16 -12.45
CA THR A 6 -11.29 -6.87 -13.09
C THR A 6 -10.17 -7.02 -12.07
N ARG A 7 -10.00 -8.23 -11.54
CA ARG A 7 -8.82 -8.59 -10.75
C ARG A 7 -7.64 -8.53 -11.72
N SER A 8 -6.87 -7.44 -11.68
CA SER A 8 -5.63 -7.33 -12.44
C SER A 8 -4.75 -8.54 -12.11
N PRO A 9 -3.99 -9.08 -13.06
CA PRO A 9 -3.05 -10.15 -12.78
C PRO A 9 -2.15 -9.75 -11.59
N PRO A 10 -1.79 -10.70 -10.72
CA PRO A 10 -1.18 -10.42 -9.42
C PRO A 10 0.14 -9.62 -9.52
N THR A 11 0.83 -9.69 -10.66
CA THR A 11 2.02 -8.88 -10.97
C THR A 11 1.68 -7.40 -11.13
N LEU A 12 0.72 -7.07 -12.00
CA LEU A 12 0.29 -5.69 -12.24
C LEU A 12 -0.30 -5.04 -10.99
N ARG A 13 -1.02 -5.81 -10.16
CA ARG A 13 -1.55 -5.30 -8.89
C ARG A 13 -0.41 -4.95 -7.93
N ARG A 14 0.62 -5.79 -7.85
CA ARG A 14 1.78 -5.55 -6.99
C ARG A 14 2.58 -4.33 -7.44
N GLU A 15 2.77 -4.14 -8.74
CA GLU A 15 3.43 -2.95 -9.29
C GLU A 15 2.65 -1.68 -8.92
N ALA A 16 1.33 -1.66 -9.17
CA ALA A 16 0.48 -0.53 -8.78
C ALA A 16 0.51 -0.22 -7.27
N LEU A 17 0.62 -1.26 -6.41
CA LEU A 17 0.81 -1.10 -4.97
C LEU A 17 2.17 -0.51 -4.63
N ARG A 18 3.25 -0.89 -5.34
CA ARG A 18 4.59 -0.31 -5.13
C ARG A 18 4.60 1.16 -5.48
N ASP A 19 4.09 1.52 -6.66
CA ASP A 19 4.01 2.92 -7.11
C ASP A 19 3.22 3.80 -6.13
N ALA A 20 2.14 3.27 -5.57
CA ALA A 20 1.29 4.00 -4.63
C ALA A 20 1.79 3.96 -3.17
N LEU A 21 2.79 3.14 -2.82
CA LEU A 21 3.18 2.89 -1.43
C LEU A 21 3.68 4.15 -0.73
N LEU A 22 4.57 4.91 -1.38
CA LEU A 22 5.14 6.13 -0.80
C LEU A 22 4.04 7.16 -0.49
N SER A 23 3.10 7.36 -1.42
CA SER A 23 1.95 8.24 -1.22
C SER A 23 1.01 7.73 -0.13
N ALA A 24 0.78 6.43 -0.06
CA ALA A 24 -0.05 5.82 0.99
C ALA A 24 0.58 6.04 2.38
N VAL A 25 1.89 5.86 2.52
CA VAL A 25 2.61 6.12 3.79
C VAL A 25 2.49 7.59 4.20
N GLU A 26 2.64 8.53 3.27
CA GLU A 26 2.45 9.96 3.54
C GLU A 26 1.01 10.28 4.00
N LEU A 27 0.00 9.63 3.41
CA LEU A 27 -1.39 9.76 3.85
C LEU A 27 -1.61 9.19 5.25
N LEU A 28 -1.02 8.04 5.59
CA LEU A 28 -1.07 7.47 6.94
C LEU A 28 -0.45 8.42 7.97
N ARG A 29 0.71 9.01 7.67
CA ARG A 29 1.37 10.01 8.54
C ARG A 29 0.50 11.23 8.79
N LYS A 30 -0.29 11.65 7.79
CA LYS A 30 -1.25 12.77 7.88
C LYS A 30 -2.59 12.38 8.50
N ARG A 31 -2.75 11.15 9.02
CA ARG A 31 -4.02 10.59 9.53
C ARG A 31 -5.14 10.59 8.47
N ARG A 32 -4.76 10.51 7.20
CA ARG A 32 -5.62 10.54 6.01
C ARG A 32 -5.74 9.16 5.35
N ALA A 33 -5.84 8.11 6.17
CA ALA A 33 -5.99 6.73 5.66
C ALA A 33 -7.20 6.56 4.74
N ARG A 34 -8.26 7.36 4.95
CA ARG A 34 -9.47 7.39 4.10
C ARG A 34 -9.23 7.81 2.65
N ASP A 35 -8.12 8.50 2.38
CA ASP A 35 -7.75 8.96 1.04
C ASP A 35 -6.93 7.90 0.28
N ILE A 36 -6.57 6.79 0.95
CA ILE A 36 -5.95 5.63 0.30
C ILE A 36 -7.05 4.88 -0.45
N PRO A 37 -6.85 4.49 -1.72
CA PRO A 37 -7.87 3.80 -2.49
C PRO A 37 -8.36 2.52 -1.80
N GLU A 38 -9.64 2.21 -1.96
CA GLU A 38 -10.24 1.03 -1.36
C GLU A 38 -9.51 -0.27 -1.77
N GLY A 39 -9.35 -1.18 -0.81
CA GLY A 39 -8.62 -2.45 -0.99
C GLY A 39 -7.09 -2.33 -1.00
N TYR A 40 -6.49 -1.14 -1.15
CA TYR A 40 -5.03 -1.01 -1.09
C TYR A 40 -4.50 -1.30 0.31
N ILE A 41 -5.21 -0.88 1.36
CA ILE A 41 -4.83 -1.16 2.75
C ILE A 41 -4.81 -2.66 3.00
N ASP A 42 -5.88 -3.38 2.63
CA ASP A 42 -5.94 -4.84 2.76
C ASP A 42 -4.83 -5.54 1.97
N ASP A 43 -4.55 -5.09 0.75
CA ASP A 43 -3.46 -5.62 -0.06
C ASP A 43 -2.09 -5.34 0.57
N TYR A 44 -1.85 -4.15 1.12
CA TYR A 44 -0.61 -3.83 1.83
C TYR A 44 -0.43 -4.67 3.09
N VAL A 45 -1.52 -4.96 3.81
CA VAL A 45 -1.51 -5.84 4.97
C VAL A 45 -1.24 -7.29 4.55
N ALA A 46 -1.88 -7.76 3.47
CA ALA A 46 -1.64 -9.09 2.92
C ALA A 46 -0.21 -9.28 2.41
N LEU A 47 0.43 -8.21 1.91
CA LEU A 47 1.84 -8.19 1.51
C LEU A 47 2.83 -8.01 2.68
N ASN A 48 2.33 -7.90 3.92
CA ASN A 48 3.12 -7.61 5.11
C ASN A 48 3.88 -6.27 5.02
N TRP A 49 3.41 -5.31 4.23
CA TRP A 49 4.02 -3.97 4.13
C TRP A 49 3.45 -3.02 5.17
N LEU A 50 2.17 -3.18 5.49
CA LEU A 50 1.51 -2.51 6.60
C LEU A 50 0.98 -3.56 7.58
N GLU A 51 0.80 -3.15 8.83
CA GLU A 51 0.19 -3.97 9.87
C GLU A 51 -0.83 -3.16 10.67
N TRP A 52 -1.84 -3.85 11.19
CA TRP A 52 -2.75 -3.30 12.18
C TRP A 52 -2.12 -3.38 13.57
N ASN A 53 -1.90 -2.23 14.19
CA ASN A 53 -1.32 -2.12 15.52
C ASN A 53 -2.20 -1.23 16.41
N GLY A 54 -2.85 -1.83 17.42
CA GLY A 54 -3.63 -1.09 18.41
C GLY A 54 -4.76 -0.20 17.86
N GLY A 55 -5.36 -0.59 16.73
CA GLY A 55 -6.41 0.18 16.05
C GLY A 55 -5.91 1.21 15.03
N GLY A 56 -4.60 1.31 14.82
CA GLY A 56 -3.99 2.10 13.76
C GLY A 56 -3.26 1.24 12.72
N LEU A 57 -2.98 1.81 11.55
CA LEU A 57 -2.09 1.23 10.56
C LEU A 57 -0.67 1.71 10.80
N ARG A 58 0.28 0.77 10.80
CA ARG A 58 1.71 1.03 10.96
C ARG A 58 2.49 0.42 9.80
N LEU A 59 3.58 1.08 9.41
CA LEU A 59 4.55 0.55 8.46
C LEU A 59 5.37 -0.56 9.12
N THR A 60 5.47 -1.72 8.46
CA THR A 60 6.33 -2.83 8.92
C THR A 60 7.76 -2.63 8.46
N THR A 61 8.69 -3.44 8.97
CA THR A 61 10.06 -3.50 8.44
C THR A 61 10.11 -3.87 6.95
N THR A 62 9.23 -4.76 6.49
CA THR A 62 9.16 -5.13 5.07
C THR A 62 8.71 -3.94 4.23
N GLY A 63 7.67 -3.22 4.66
CA GLY A 63 7.18 -2.03 3.96
C GLY A 63 8.22 -0.91 3.92
N ASP A 64 8.96 -0.71 5.00
CA ASP A 64 10.07 0.24 5.06
C ASP A 64 11.17 -0.09 4.04
N ASN A 65 11.59 -1.35 3.96
CA ASN A 65 12.57 -1.81 2.98
C ASN A 65 12.11 -1.55 1.53
N VAL A 66 10.82 -1.76 1.24
CA VAL A 66 10.24 -1.46 -0.08
C VAL A 66 10.23 0.04 -0.34
N CYS A 67 9.85 0.87 0.63
CA CYS A 67 9.92 2.33 0.50
C CYS A 67 11.35 2.79 0.21
N GLN A 68 12.34 2.30 0.96
CA GLN A 68 13.74 2.62 0.71
C GLN A 68 14.21 2.16 -0.68
N GLN A 69 13.75 0.98 -1.13
CA GLN A 69 14.05 0.50 -2.47
C GLN A 69 13.49 1.44 -3.53
N LEU A 70 12.24 1.89 -3.39
CA LEU A 70 11.61 2.83 -4.32
C LEU A 70 12.33 4.18 -4.34
N ILE A 71 12.70 4.72 -3.18
CA ILE A 71 13.47 5.96 -3.08
C ILE A 71 14.82 5.83 -3.80
N ARG A 72 15.51 4.69 -3.65
CA ARG A 72 16.76 4.39 -4.37
C ARG A 72 16.58 4.24 -5.88
N GLN A 73 15.39 3.90 -6.36
CA GLN A 73 15.11 3.76 -7.79
C GLN A 73 14.70 5.10 -8.44
N LEU A 74 14.33 6.10 -7.64
CA LEU A 74 13.92 7.44 -8.10
C LEU A 74 15.07 8.46 -8.12
N GLY A 75 16.25 8.11 -7.57
CA GLY A 75 17.46 8.94 -7.57
C GLY A 75 18.57 8.32 -8.39
#